data_AF-A0A8J7T4L8-F1
#
_entry.id   AF-A0A8J7T4L8-F1
#
_cell.length_a   1.000
_cell.length_b   1.000
_cell.length_c   1.000
_cell.angle_alpha   90.00
_cell.angle_beta   90.00
_cell.angle_gamma   90.00
#
_symmetry.space_group_name_H-M   'P 1'
#
loop_
_entity.id
_entity.type
_entity.pdbx_description
1 polymer ?
#
loop_
_entity_poly.entity_id
_entity_poly.type
_entity_poly.pdbx_seq_one_letter_code
_entity_poly.pdbx_strand_id
1 'polypeptide(L)' 'MKPIKRRKFLSILTEEFNVKFVREGRGSHALYASANGKAVIPHYDELSGVLVRKILKELDIDSSEFMKIMNG' A
#
# COMPACT_ATOMS: atom_id res chain seq x y z
N MET A 1 2.42 15.74 -1.61
CA MET A 1 3.09 14.44 -1.79
C MET A 1 2.99 14.06 -3.24
N LYS A 2 4.10 13.76 -3.91
CA LYS A 2 4.08 13.33 -5.32
C LYS A 2 3.35 11.97 -5.43
N PRO A 3 2.74 11.65 -6.59
CA PRO A 3 2.25 10.31 -6.84
C PRO A 3 3.35 9.26 -6.64
N ILE A 4 2.97 8.10 -6.13
CA ILE A 4 3.91 7.02 -5.80
C ILE A 4 3.67 5.87 -6.77
N LYS A 5 4.74 5.39 -7.41
CA LYS A 5 4.65 4.21 -8.26
C LYS A 5 4.15 3.02 -7.46
N ARG A 6 3.05 2.41 -7.90
CA ARG A 6 2.42 1.25 -7.26
C ARG A 6 3.39 0.11 -7.05
N ARG A 7 4.28 -0.15 -8.02
CA ARG A 7 5.31 -1.19 -7.89
C ARG A 7 6.22 -0.96 -6.68
N LYS A 8 6.74 0.26 -6.51
CA LYS A 8 7.57 0.62 -5.35
C LYS A 8 6.76 0.56 -4.05
N PHE A 9 5.53 1.07 -4.08
CA PHE A 9 4.60 1.01 -2.95
C PHE A 9 4.39 -0.43 -2.46
N LEU A 10 4.05 -1.35 -3.37
CA LEU A 10 3.82 -2.75 -3.03
C LEU A 10 5.08 -3.47 -2.53
N SER A 11 6.24 -3.22 -3.15
CA SER A 11 7.53 -3.78 -2.70
C SER A 11 7.75 -3.50 -1.21
N ILE A 12 7.67 -2.22 -0.83
CA ILE A 12 7.85 -1.78 0.56
C ILE A 12 6.80 -2.43 1.47
N LEU A 13 5.51 -2.44 1.07
CA LEU A 13 4.47 -3.09 1.87
C LEU A 13 4.77 -4.58 2.13
N THR A 14 5.25 -5.30 1.12
CA THR A 14 5.50 -6.74 1.22
C THR A 14 6.79 -7.06 1.96
N GLU A 15 7.85 -6.27 1.74
CA GLU A 15 9.20 -6.54 2.25
C GLU A 15 9.37 -6.02 3.68
N GLU A 16 8.84 -4.83 3.97
CA GLU A 16 9.08 -4.15 5.25
C GLU A 16 7.91 -4.29 6.23
N PHE A 17 6.68 -4.40 5.72
CA PHE A 17 5.46 -4.40 6.55
C PHE A 17 4.72 -5.75 6.54
N ASN A 18 5.31 -6.80 5.96
CA ASN A 18 4.74 -8.15 5.87
C ASN A 18 3.28 -8.17 5.34
N VAL A 19 2.98 -7.24 4.42
CA VAL A 19 1.66 -7.18 3.78
C VAL A 19 1.61 -8.24 2.69
N LYS A 20 0.56 -9.06 2.71
CA LYS A 20 0.38 -10.18 1.78
C LYS A 20 -0.78 -9.91 0.84
N PHE A 21 -0.63 -10.33 -0.41
CA PHE A 21 -1.74 -10.45 -1.34
C PHE A 21 -2.72 -11.52 -0.82
N VAL A 22 -4.02 -11.20 -0.86
CA VAL A 22 -5.08 -12.10 -0.42
C VAL A 22 -5.83 -12.67 -1.61
N ARG A 23 -6.37 -11.78 -2.47
CA ARG A 23 -7.14 -12.15 -3.65
C ARG A 23 -7.30 -10.97 -4.60
N GLU A 24 -7.57 -11.27 -5.87
CA GLU A 24 -8.06 -10.29 -6.82
C GLU A 24 -9.46 -9.79 -6.41
N GLY A 25 -9.69 -8.49 -6.57
CA GLY A 25 -11.00 -7.87 -6.46
C GLY A 25 -11.78 -7.98 -7.77
N ARG A 26 -13.01 -7.46 -7.81
CA ARG A 26 -13.73 -7.30 -9.08
C ARG A 26 -13.13 -6.11 -9.83
N GLY A 27 -12.59 -6.36 -11.02
CA GLY A 27 -12.06 -5.32 -11.91
C GLY A 27 -10.61 -4.93 -11.60
N SER A 28 -10.31 -3.64 -11.53
CA SER A 28 -8.95 -3.07 -11.48
C SER A 28 -8.36 -2.96 -10.07
N HIS A 29 -8.65 -3.89 -9.16
CA HIS A 29 -8.21 -3.82 -7.76
C HIS A 29 -7.85 -5.20 -7.19
N ALA A 30 -6.98 -5.21 -6.18
CA ALA A 30 -6.62 -6.40 -5.41
C ALA A 30 -6.70 -6.14 -3.90
N LEU A 31 -7.01 -7.17 -3.12
CA LEU A 31 -7.07 -7.12 -1.67
C LEU A 31 -5.73 -7.58 -1.06
N TYR A 32 -5.20 -6.77 -0.16
CA TYR A 32 -3.99 -7.04 0.60
C TYR A 32 -4.28 -7.01 2.10
N ALA A 33 -3.49 -7.73 2.89
CA ALA A 33 -3.65 -7.83 4.34
C ALA A 33 -2.31 -7.72 5.06
N SER A 34 -2.31 -7.01 6.18
CA SER A 34 -1.25 -7.06 7.21
C SER A 34 -1.72 -7.96 8.37
N ALA A 35 -0.94 -8.02 9.45
CA ALA A 35 -1.35 -8.68 10.69
C ALA A 35 -2.61 -8.02 11.32
N ASN A 36 -2.78 -6.71 11.12
CA ASN A 36 -3.75 -5.89 11.84
C ASN A 36 -4.88 -5.34 10.95
N GLY A 37 -4.73 -5.39 9.63
CA GLY A 37 -5.63 -4.70 8.71
C GLY A 37 -5.70 -5.30 7.31
N LYS A 38 -6.63 -4.78 6.50
CA LYS A 38 -6.82 -5.15 5.10
C LYS A 38 -7.15 -3.93 4.28
N ALA A 39 -6.54 -3.81 3.12
CA ALA A 39 -6.78 -2.69 2.22
C ALA A 39 -6.94 -3.16 0.77
N VAL A 40 -7.80 -2.44 0.04
CA VAL A 40 -7.98 -2.63 -1.40
C VAL A 40 -7.04 -1.68 -2.13
N ILE A 41 -6.17 -2.22 -2.97
CA ILE A 41 -5.17 -1.46 -3.72
C ILE A 41 -5.52 -1.57 -5.22
N PRO A 42 -5.75 -0.44 -5.92
CA PRO A 42 -6.01 -0.46 -7.35
C PRO A 42 -4.76 -0.85 -8.15
N HIS A 43 -4.96 -1.31 -9.39
CA HIS A 43 -3.91 -1.68 -10.34
C HIS A 43 -3.32 -0.49 -11.12
N TYR A 44 -3.59 0.75 -10.71
CA TYR A 44 -3.03 1.95 -11.34
C TYR A 44 -1.51 2.01 -11.18
N ASP A 45 -0.79 2.48 -12.18
CA ASP A 45 0.68 2.59 -12.12
C ASP A 45 1.15 3.56 -11.04
N GLU A 46 0.37 4.62 -10.78
CA GLU A 46 0.65 5.63 -9.77
C GLU A 46 -0.52 5.78 -8.81
N LEU A 47 -0.19 5.88 -7.52
CA LEU A 47 -1.13 6.09 -6.43
C LEU A 47 -1.00 7.52 -5.92
N SER A 48 -2.14 8.21 -5.79
CA SER A 48 -2.15 9.55 -5.17
C SER A 48 -1.76 9.47 -3.70
N GLY A 49 -1.17 10.54 -3.17
CA GLY A 49 -0.76 10.54 -1.77
C GLY A 49 -1.93 10.41 -0.78
N VAL A 50 -3.14 10.82 -1.17
CA VAL A 50 -4.36 10.62 -0.38
C VAL A 50 -4.72 9.13 -0.32
N LEU A 51 -4.68 8.45 -1.47
CA LEU A 51 -4.97 7.02 -1.56
C LEU A 51 -3.94 6.20 -0.78
N VAL A 52 -2.65 6.53 -0.91
CA VAL A 52 -1.59 5.87 -0.14
C VAL A 52 -1.83 5.98 1.36
N ARG A 53 -2.10 7.19 1.89
CA ARG A 53 -2.40 7.35 3.32
C ARG A 53 -3.62 6.57 3.78
N LYS A 54 -4.66 6.49 2.94
CA LYS A 54 -5.84 5.68 3.23
C LYS A 54 -5.49 4.19 3.34
N ILE A 55 -4.73 3.67 2.38
CA ILE A 55 -4.29 2.26 2.37
C ILE A 55 -3.43 1.96 3.60
N LEU A 56 -2.47 2.82 3.95
CA LEU A 56 -1.62 2.63 5.14
C LEU A 56 -2.46 2.59 6.41
N LYS A 57 -3.43 3.50 6.55
CA LYS A 57 -4.36 3.50 7.67
C LYS A 57 -5.20 2.22 7.74
N GLU A 58 -5.70 1.72 6.60
CA GLU A 58 -6.48 0.47 6.53
C GLU A 58 -5.64 -0.78 6.85
N LEU A 59 -4.33 -0.73 6.63
CA LEU A 59 -3.37 -1.78 6.97
C LEU A 59 -2.74 -1.61 8.35
N ASP A 60 -3.11 -0.57 9.09
CA ASP A 60 -2.53 -0.21 10.39
C ASP A 60 -1.00 -0.02 10.33
N ILE A 61 -0.54 0.71 9.30
CA ILE A 61 0.88 1.05 9.09
C ILE A 61 1.10 2.54 9.37
N ASP A 62 2.14 2.84 10.16
CA ASP A 62 2.53 4.22 10.44
C ASP A 62 2.99 4.93 9.17
N SER A 63 2.31 6.03 8.83
CA SER A 63 2.60 6.78 7.61
C SER A 63 3.97 7.47 7.66
N SER A 64 4.47 7.85 8.83
CA SER A 64 5.77 8.50 8.98
C SER A 64 6.90 7.50 8.79
N GLU A 65 6.77 6.30 9.36
CA GLU A 65 7.69 5.17 9.17
C GLU A 65 7.78 4.78 7.68
N PHE A 66 6.63 4.58 7.04
CA PHE A 66 6.56 4.27 5.62
C PHE A 66 7.26 5.33 4.75
N MET A 67 7.06 6.62 5.05
CA MET A 67 7.68 7.70 4.29
C MET A 67 9.19 7.82 4.55
N LYS A 68 9.70 7.41 5.71
CA LYS A 68 11.15 7.33 5.96
C LYS A 68 11.80 6.28 5.05
N ILE A 69 11.21 5.08 4.97
CA ILE A 69 11.69 3.99 4.12
C ILE A 69 11.65 4.38 2.63
N MET A 70 10.61 5.10 2.20
CA MET A 70 10.49 5.47 0.78
C MET A 70 11.54 6.50 0.32
N ASN A 71 12.01 7.36 1.23
CA ASN A 71 12.98 8.42 0.96
C ASN A 71 14.43 8.05 1.31
N GLY A 72 14.63 6.95 2.05
CA GLY A 72 15.93 6.29 2.21
C GLY A 72 16.31 5.54 0.94
#